data_AF-A0A8X6SFW3-F1
#
_entry.id   AF-A0A8X6SFW3-F1
#
_cell.length_a   1.000
_cell.length_b   1.000
_cell.length_c   1.000
_cell.angle_alpha   90.00
_cell.angle_beta   90.00
_cell.angle_gamma   90.00
#
_symmetry.space_group_name_H-M   'P 1'
#
loop_
_entity.id
_entity.type
_entity.pdbx_description
1 polymer ?
#
loop_
_entity_poly.entity_id
_entity_poly.type
_entity_poly.pdbx_seq_one_letter_code
_entity_poly.pdbx_strand_id
1 'polypeptide(L)'
;MFHKHEEKACLMQISGVHPEDELDFSHILDSQVKNDLTRITSSYKPEKTKSPDETRRIILNDDIPVYQPVRRLSNGEKKSVNKHIEEWLEQGIVRPSSSEYASLIVLVKNKKTYNRKGKRLLSTKLVIW
;
A
#
# COMPACT_ATOMS: atom_id res chain seq x y z
N MET A 1 0.34 11.14 -45.22
CA MET A 1 -0.59 11.49 -44.12
C MET A 1 -0.37 10.51 -42.98
N PHE A 2 0.22 10.96 -41.87
CA PHE A 2 0.24 10.24 -40.61
C PHE A 2 0.10 11.30 -39.51
N HIS A 3 -1.10 11.39 -38.93
CA HIS A 3 -1.37 12.27 -37.80
C HIS A 3 -0.79 11.59 -36.57
N LYS A 4 0.30 12.14 -36.03
CA LYS A 4 0.80 11.75 -34.71
C LYS A 4 -0.20 12.25 -33.68
N HIS A 5 -1.02 11.35 -33.16
CA HIS A 5 -1.84 11.63 -31.99
C HIS A 5 -0.93 11.58 -30.77
N GLU A 6 -0.55 12.75 -30.29
CA GLU A 6 0.22 12.91 -29.06
C GLU A 6 -0.73 12.63 -27.89
N GLU A 7 -0.65 11.43 -27.32
CA GLU A 7 -1.36 11.07 -26.10
C GLU A 7 -0.87 11.97 -24.96
N LYS A 8 -1.65 13.01 -24.64
CA LYS A 8 -1.47 13.80 -23.44
C LYS A 8 -1.78 12.91 -22.23
N ALA A 9 -0.74 12.29 -21.66
CA ALA A 9 -0.84 11.65 -20.36
C ALA A 9 -1.29 12.68 -19.33
N CYS A 10 -2.54 12.59 -18.89
CA CYS A 10 -3.07 13.43 -17.84
C CYS A 10 -2.49 12.93 -16.52
N LEU A 11 -1.32 13.45 -16.14
CA LEU A 11 -0.72 13.25 -14.83
C LEU A 11 -1.65 13.89 -13.79
N MET A 12 -2.57 13.10 -13.23
CA MET A 12 -3.28 13.49 -12.02
C MET A 12 -2.27 13.60 -10.90
N GLN A 13 -1.90 14.83 -10.57
CA GLN A 13 -1.10 15.11 -9.39
C GLN A 13 -1.98 14.86 -8.17
N ILE A 14 -1.76 13.73 -7.50
CA ILE A 14 -2.30 13.50 -6.17
C ILE A 14 -1.49 14.42 -5.25
N SER A 15 -2.08 15.54 -4.83
CA SER A 15 -1.49 16.39 -3.81
C SER A 15 -1.25 15.55 -2.56
N GLY A 16 -0.01 15.54 -2.09
CA GLY A 16 0.34 14.84 -0.85
C GLY A 16 -0.26 15.61 0.32
N VAL A 17 -1.43 15.19 0.78
CA VAL A 17 -2.07 15.74 1.98
C VAL A 17 -1.11 15.62 3.15
N HIS A 18 -0.73 16.76 3.72
CA HIS A 18 0.05 16.83 4.94
C HIS A 18 -0.86 16.41 6.10
N PRO A 19 -0.39 15.62 7.08
CA PRO A 19 -1.25 15.12 8.15
C PRO A 19 -1.79 16.23 9.08
N GLU A 20 -1.28 17.44 8.94
CA GLU A 20 -1.75 18.66 9.62
C GLU A 20 -2.55 19.60 8.70
N ASP A 21 -2.85 19.18 7.46
CA ASP A 21 -3.82 19.89 6.63
C ASP A 21 -5.22 19.60 7.19
N GLU A 22 -5.83 20.60 7.84
CA GLU A 22 -7.21 20.52 8.27
C GLU A 22 -8.12 20.34 7.05
N LEU A 23 -9.08 19.40 7.15
CA LEU A 23 -10.06 19.21 6.09
C LEU A 23 -10.98 20.43 6.02
N ASP A 24 -10.96 21.10 4.88
CA ASP A 24 -11.82 22.25 4.64
C ASP A 24 -13.24 21.81 4.23
N PHE A 25 -14.20 22.09 5.11
CA PHE A 25 -15.63 21.91 4.87
C PHE A 25 -16.36 23.25 4.65
N SER A 26 -15.66 24.32 4.24
CA SER A 26 -16.23 25.65 4.00
C SER A 26 -17.31 25.66 2.91
N HIS A 27 -17.17 24.79 1.91
CA HIS A 27 -18.07 24.67 0.76
C HIS A 27 -19.41 23.98 1.08
N ILE A 28 -19.56 23.39 2.27
CA ILE A 28 -20.77 22.70 2.70
C ILE A 28 -21.64 23.68 3.49
N LEU A 29 -22.78 24.06 2.92
CA LEU A 29 -23.73 25.01 3.51
C LEU A 29 -24.58 24.40 4.62
N ASP A 30 -24.82 23.09 4.56
CA ASP A 30 -25.58 22.36 5.57
C ASP A 30 -24.72 22.11 6.82
N SER A 31 -25.10 22.75 7.91
CA SER A 31 -24.41 22.66 9.20
C SER A 31 -24.44 21.25 9.79
N GLN A 32 -25.53 20.50 9.59
CA GLN A 32 -25.65 19.14 10.11
C GLN A 32 -24.69 18.19 9.38
N VAL A 33 -24.64 18.28 8.05
CA VAL A 33 -23.71 17.48 7.24
C VAL A 33 -22.25 17.81 7.57
N LYS A 34 -21.94 19.10 7.75
CA LYS A 34 -20.60 19.55 8.16
C LYS A 34 -20.17 18.99 9.52
N ASN A 35 -21.08 18.98 10.50
CA ASN A 35 -20.82 18.44 11.83
C ASN A 35 -20.65 16.91 11.82
N ASP A 36 -21.40 16.21 10.99
CA ASP A 36 -21.25 14.75 10.85
C ASP A 36 -19.91 14.38 10.20
N LEU A 37 -19.48 15.10 9.15
CA LEU A 37 -18.21 14.85 8.46
C LEU A 37 -17.00 15.15 9.34
N THR A 38 -17.03 16.26 10.08
CA THR A 38 -15.99 16.59 11.06
C THR A 38 -15.89 15.52 12.15
N ARG A 39 -17.02 15.01 12.66
CA ARG A 39 -17.06 13.89 13.62
C ARG A 39 -16.48 12.60 13.04
N ILE A 40 -16.90 12.20 11.85
CA ILE A 40 -16.44 10.95 11.21
C ILE A 40 -14.94 11.02 10.92
N THR A 41 -14.47 12.14 10.36
CA THR A 41 -13.06 12.32 10.01
C THR A 41 -12.18 12.31 11.25
N SER A 42 -12.53 13.12 12.26
CA SER A 42 -11.72 13.24 13.48
C SER A 42 -11.64 11.95 14.29
N SER A 43 -12.70 11.13 14.24
CA SER A 43 -12.77 9.84 14.96
C SER A 43 -12.28 8.64 14.15
N TYR A 44 -12.00 8.80 12.85
CA TYR A 44 -11.64 7.68 11.98
C TYR A 44 -10.30 7.06 12.39
N LYS A 45 -10.35 5.79 12.80
CA LYS A 45 -9.19 4.94 12.99
C LYS A 45 -9.24 3.82 11.96
N PRO A 46 -8.23 3.67 11.09
CA PRO A 46 -8.19 2.59 10.11
C PRO A 46 -7.87 1.27 10.82
N GLU A 47 -8.90 0.66 11.39
CA GLU A 47 -8.84 -0.67 12.00
C GLU A 47 -9.44 -1.69 11.02
N LYS A 48 -8.78 -2.83 10.86
CA LYS A 48 -9.32 -3.97 10.10
C LYS A 48 -10.40 -4.64 10.96
N THR A 49 -11.63 -4.12 10.92
CA THR A 49 -12.74 -4.60 11.76
C THR A 49 -13.48 -5.80 11.16
N LYS A 50 -13.33 -6.05 9.85
CA LYS A 50 -13.87 -7.22 9.15
C LYS A 50 -12.83 -7.76 8.18
N SER A 51 -12.57 -9.06 8.22
CA SER A 51 -12.02 -9.73 7.05
C SER A 51 -13.07 -9.61 5.94
N PRO A 52 -12.71 -9.21 4.71
CA PRO A 52 -13.65 -9.37 3.61
C PRO A 52 -13.93 -10.87 3.48
N ASP A 53 -15.18 -11.29 3.77
CA ASP A 53 -15.65 -12.66 3.49
C ASP A 53 -15.52 -12.97 1.99
N GLU A 54 -15.45 -11.92 1.17
CA GLU A 54 -15.23 -11.99 -0.26
C GLU A 54 -13.75 -12.22 -0.58
N THR A 55 -13.46 -13.43 -1.04
CA THR A 55 -12.16 -13.80 -1.58
C THR A 55 -11.90 -13.05 -2.88
N ARG A 56 -10.79 -12.32 -2.97
CA ARG A 56 -10.36 -11.68 -4.23
C ARG A 56 -9.66 -12.69 -5.12
N ARG A 57 -10.22 -12.94 -6.31
CA ARG A 57 -9.62 -13.80 -7.34
C ARG A 57 -8.72 -12.96 -8.26
N ILE A 58 -7.51 -13.44 -8.53
CA ILE A 58 -6.62 -12.91 -9.55
C ILE A 58 -6.80 -13.76 -10.81
N ILE A 59 -7.10 -13.15 -11.95
CA ILE A 59 -7.22 -13.82 -13.25
C ILE A 59 -5.92 -13.58 -14.01
N LEU A 60 -5.23 -14.66 -14.40
CA LEU A 60 -3.98 -14.60 -15.17
C LEU A 60 -4.28 -14.64 -16.68
N ASN A 61 -3.39 -14.03 -17.47
CA ASN A 61 -3.46 -14.13 -18.93
C ASN A 61 -2.82 -15.44 -19.43
N ASP A 62 -1.82 -15.94 -18.71
CA ASP A 62 -1.10 -17.18 -18.99
C ASP A 62 -0.62 -17.83 -17.68
N ASP A 63 -0.25 -19.12 -17.77
CA ASP A 63 0.26 -19.91 -16.64
C ASP A 63 1.80 -19.88 -16.56
N ILE A 64 2.45 -18.87 -17.14
CA ILE A 64 3.91 -18.78 -17.12
C ILE A 64 4.36 -18.11 -15.80
N PRO A 65 5.13 -18.80 -14.94
CA PRO A 65 5.51 -18.25 -13.66
C PRO A 65 6.52 -17.10 -13.80
N VAL A 66 6.24 -15.99 -13.11
CA VAL A 66 7.20 -14.90 -12.95
C VAL A 66 8.03 -15.16 -11.70
N TYR A 67 9.30 -15.54 -11.89
CA TYR A 67 10.27 -15.73 -10.82
C TYR A 67 11.35 -14.64 -10.84
N GLN A 68 11.47 -13.91 -9.72
CA GLN A 68 12.53 -12.95 -9.51
C GLN A 68 13.40 -13.37 -8.31
N PRO A 69 14.72 -13.56 -8.50
CA PRO A 69 15.60 -13.94 -7.41
C PRO A 69 15.67 -12.84 -6.35
N VAL A 70 15.82 -13.25 -5.10
CA VAL A 70 15.95 -12.32 -3.96
C VAL A 70 17.23 -11.50 -4.11
N ARG A 71 17.11 -10.17 -4.08
CA ARG A 71 18.25 -9.25 -4.10
C ARG A 71 19.07 -9.40 -2.83
N ARG A 72 20.39 -9.21 -2.94
CA ARG A 72 21.28 -9.15 -1.76
C ARG A 72 20.86 -7.99 -0.85
N LEU A 73 20.61 -8.31 0.41
CA LEU A 73 20.30 -7.37 1.48
C LEU A 73 21.47 -7.33 2.48
N SER A 74 21.76 -6.14 3.02
CA SER A 74 22.70 -6.01 4.13
C SER A 74 22.15 -6.69 5.40
N ASN A 75 23.02 -7.02 6.35
CA ASN A 75 22.60 -7.69 7.59
C ASN A 75 21.51 -6.92 8.36
N GLY A 76 21.61 -5.58 8.40
CA GLY A 76 20.59 -4.75 9.04
C GLY A 76 19.25 -4.71 8.29
N GLU A 77 19.28 -4.80 6.97
CA GLU A 77 18.06 -4.88 6.16
C GLU A 77 17.40 -6.24 6.27
N LYS A 78 18.17 -7.34 6.25
CA LYS A 78 17.64 -8.70 6.47
C LYS A 78 16.91 -8.82 7.80
N LYS A 79 17.52 -8.34 8.89
CA LYS A 79 16.87 -8.32 10.22
C LYS A 79 15.55 -7.55 10.20
N SER A 80 15.52 -6.39 9.54
CA SER A 80 14.31 -5.57 9.43
C SER A 80 13.23 -6.28 8.60
N VAL A 81 13.61 -6.94 7.50
CA VAL A 81 12.68 -7.68 6.63
C VAL A 81 12.09 -8.87 7.39
N ASN A 82 12.94 -9.69 8.02
CA ASN A 82 12.49 -10.88 8.77
C ASN A 82 11.53 -10.51 9.89
N LYS A 83 11.82 -9.45 10.65
CA LYS A 83 10.92 -8.97 11.71
C LYS A 83 9.52 -8.61 11.19
N HIS A 84 9.43 -7.93 10.04
CA HIS A 84 8.12 -7.61 9.44
C HIS A 84 7.41 -8.86 8.92
N ILE A 85 8.15 -9.83 8.38
CA ILE A 85 7.57 -11.10 7.93
C ILE A 85 7.02 -11.88 9.13
N GLU A 86 7.76 -11.96 10.23
CA GLU A 86 7.31 -12.57 11.50
C GLU A 86 6.03 -11.88 12.02
N GLU A 87 6.01 -10.55 12.08
CA GLU A 87 4.82 -9.78 12.47
C GLU A 87 3.60 -10.08 11.55
N TRP A 88 3.81 -10.23 10.24
CA TRP A 88 2.73 -10.58 9.30
C TRP A 88 2.28 -12.03 9.42
N LEU A 89 3.18 -12.96 9.76
CA LEU A 89 2.84 -14.35 10.05
C LEU A 89 2.00 -14.44 11.33
N GLU A 90 2.41 -13.75 12.39
CA GLU A 90 1.67 -13.67 13.67
C GLU A 90 0.28 -13.06 13.50
N GLN A 91 0.16 -12.02 12.65
CA GLN A 91 -1.12 -11.39 12.32
C GLN A 91 -1.98 -12.18 11.32
N GLY A 92 -1.48 -13.30 10.78
CA GLY A 92 -2.18 -14.08 9.76
C GLY A 92 -2.37 -13.35 8.42
N ILE A 93 -1.55 -12.32 8.15
CA ILE A 93 -1.60 -11.57 6.88
C ILE A 93 -0.94 -12.36 5.76
N VAL A 94 0.11 -13.13 6.07
CA VAL A 94 0.84 -13.98 5.12
C VAL A 94 0.99 -15.40 5.65
N ARG A 95 1.25 -16.35 4.76
CA ARG A 95 1.56 -17.75 5.09
C ARG A 95 2.68 -18.29 4.20
N PRO A 96 3.43 -19.32 4.63
CA PRO A 96 4.36 -20.03 3.76
C PRO A 96 3.63 -20.63 2.54
N SER A 97 4.27 -20.60 1.38
CA SER A 97 3.73 -21.11 0.11
C SER A 97 4.82 -21.82 -0.69
N SER A 98 4.42 -22.80 -1.50
CA SER A 98 5.27 -23.53 -2.45
C SER A 98 5.05 -23.09 -3.91
N SER A 99 4.51 -21.89 -4.12
CA SER A 99 4.23 -21.32 -5.44
C SER A 99 5.50 -21.14 -6.28
N GLU A 100 5.40 -21.41 -7.59
CA GLU A 100 6.46 -21.12 -8.56
C GLU A 100 6.57 -19.62 -8.90
N TYR A 101 5.52 -18.85 -8.62
CA TYR A 101 5.55 -17.40 -8.74
C TYR A 101 6.24 -16.78 -7.53
N ALA A 102 7.27 -15.98 -7.77
CA ALA A 102 7.99 -15.27 -6.73
C ALA A 102 8.43 -13.89 -7.22
N SER A 103 8.21 -12.86 -6.41
CA SER A 103 8.59 -11.50 -6.76
C SER A 103 9.47 -10.87 -5.70
N LEU A 104 10.29 -9.92 -6.13
CA LEU A 104 11.29 -9.33 -5.27
C LEU A 104 10.69 -8.43 -4.17
N ILE A 105 11.17 -8.61 -2.95
CA ILE A 105 10.92 -7.70 -1.83
C ILE A 105 11.89 -6.52 -1.89
N VAL A 106 11.36 -5.30 -1.83
CA VAL A 106 12.17 -4.08 -1.83
C VAL A 106 11.88 -3.26 -0.57
N LEU A 107 12.94 -2.90 0.14
CA LEU A 107 12.87 -2.03 1.31
C LEU A 107 12.98 -0.57 0.87
N VAL A 108 11.98 0.23 1.20
CA VAL A 108 11.97 1.67 0.96
C VAL A 108 12.05 2.42 2.29
N LYS A 109 13.03 3.31 2.37
CA LYS A 109 13.14 4.23 3.51
C LYS A 109 12.13 5.35 3.32
N ASN A 110 11.15 5.47 4.23
CA ASN A 110 10.33 6.67 4.24
C ASN A 110 11.18 7.88 4.61
N LYS A 111 11.05 8.96 3.84
CA LYS A 111 11.58 10.28 4.18
C LYS A 111 10.48 11.10 4.83
N LYS A 112 10.17 10.81 6.10
CA LYS A 112 9.40 11.74 6.94
C LYS A 112 10.24 12.08 8.17
N THR A 113 10.15 13.36 8.50
CA THR A 113 10.85 14.15 9.51
C THR A 113 10.89 13.45 10.89
N TYR A 114 11.92 13.79 11.67
CA TYR A 114 12.20 13.38 13.06
C TYR A 114 11.08 12.61 13.77
N ASN A 115 11.37 11.36 14.17
CA ASN A 115 10.67 10.53 15.19
C ASN A 115 9.98 9.23 14.77
N ARG A 116 9.96 8.82 13.50
CA ARG A 116 9.64 7.42 13.16
C ARG A 116 10.67 6.83 12.20
N LYS A 117 11.64 6.09 12.74
CA LYS A 117 12.59 5.27 11.97
C LYS A 117 11.88 4.06 11.33
N GLY A 118 10.88 4.31 10.48
CA GLY A 118 10.12 3.27 9.79
C GLY A 118 10.67 3.07 8.37
N LYS A 119 11.41 1.99 8.14
CA LYS A 119 11.65 1.49 6.78
C LYS A 119 10.40 0.71 6.37
N ARG A 120 9.73 1.10 5.29
CA ARG A 120 8.56 0.38 4.75
C ARG A 120 9.03 -0.59 3.68
N LEU A 121 8.49 -1.80 3.65
CA LEU A 121 8.63 -2.66 2.48
C LEU A 121 7.68 -2.11 1.41
N LEU A 122 8.23 -1.61 0.29
CA LEU A 122 7.43 -1.27 -0.89
C LEU A 122 7.87 -2.20 -2.01
N SER A 123 7.30 -3.39 -1.94
CA SER A 123 7.08 -4.35 -3.03
C SER A 123 6.87 -5.68 -2.33
N THR A 124 5.61 -6.04 -2.19
CA THR A 124 5.21 -7.44 -2.05
C THR A 124 4.31 -7.67 -3.25
N LYS A 125 4.81 -8.26 -4.35
CA LYS A 125 3.87 -9.04 -5.15
C LYS A 125 3.69 -10.33 -4.36
N LEU A 126 2.74 -10.25 -3.44
CA LEU A 126 2.13 -11.41 -2.82
C LEU A 126 1.51 -12.21 -3.96
N VAL A 127 2.19 -13.28 -4.41
CA VAL A 127 1.44 -14.43 -4.88
C VAL A 127 1.13 -15.23 -3.63
N ILE A 128 -0.08 -14.97 -3.12
CA ILE A 128 -0.73 -15.80 -2.12
C ILE A 128 -1.07 -17.10 -2.85
N TRP A 129 -0.52 -18.22 -2.38
CA TRP A 129 -1.41 -19.35 -2.12
C TRP A 129 -1.60 -19.39 -0.63
#